data_AF-M3UTW4-F1
#
_entry.id   AF-M3UTW4-F1
#
_cell.length_a   1.000
_cell.length_b   1.000
_cell.length_c   1.000
_cell.angle_alpha   90.00
_cell.angle_beta   90.00
_cell.angle_gamma   90.00
#
_symmetry.space_group_name_H-M   'P 1'
#
loop_
_entity.id
_entity.type
_entity.pdbx_description
1 polymer ?
#
loop_
_entity_poly.entity_id
_entity_poly.type
_entity_poly.pdbx_seq_one_letter_code
_entity_poly.pdbx_strand_id
1 'polypeptide(L)'
;GLGALIGIAVIVVDETLKRSTSSMRLPPLAVGMGMYLPMSLTLTIPIGAFIGRYYDSWASRAAVDGDRKKRLGILLATGLIVGESIYGVIFAGIVAGTGKEAPLSIVGDGYGDGAQLVGIAVFVALVFGLYRYTQLRSERDFAAMSGSLK
;
A
#
# COMPACT_ATOMS: atom_id res chain seq x y z
N GLY A 1 -27.34 20.16 -0.79
CA GLY A 1 -28.55 19.32 -0.73
C GLY A 1 -28.31 17.90 -1.21
N LEU A 2 -27.88 17.73 -2.46
CA LEU A 2 -27.80 16.41 -3.11
C LEU A 2 -26.87 15.40 -2.43
N GLY A 3 -25.68 15.82 -1.96
CA GLY A 3 -24.75 14.91 -1.26
C GLY A 3 -25.30 14.34 0.05
N ALA A 4 -26.07 15.14 0.81
CA ALA A 4 -26.71 14.68 2.04
C ALA A 4 -27.84 13.68 1.73
N LEU A 5 -28.63 13.92 0.67
CA LEU A 5 -29.65 12.98 0.19
C LEU A 5 -29.06 11.65 -0.25
N ILE A 6 -27.96 11.68 -1.00
CA ILE A 6 -27.25 10.47 -1.44
C ILE A 6 -26.69 9.71 -0.24
N GLY A 7 -26.08 10.41 0.73
CA GLY A 7 -25.59 9.79 1.96
C GLY A 7 -26.71 9.10 2.77
N ILE A 8 -27.85 9.77 2.95
CA ILE A 8 -29.03 9.19 3.61
C ILE A 8 -29.55 7.97 2.84
N ALA A 9 -29.66 8.05 1.52
CA ALA A 9 -30.10 6.93 0.69
C ALA A 9 -29.17 5.71 0.84
N VAL A 10 -27.85 5.91 0.82
CA VAL A 10 -26.86 4.84 0.99
C VAL A 10 -26.96 4.21 2.39
N ILE A 11 -27.13 5.02 3.45
CA ILE A 11 -27.32 4.52 4.82
C ILE A 11 -28.60 3.69 4.93
N VAL A 12 -29.70 4.16 4.34
CA VAL A 12 -30.99 3.44 4.35
C VAL A 12 -30.87 2.11 3.60
N VAL A 13 -30.19 2.10 2.45
CA VAL A 13 -29.93 0.88 1.68
C VAL A 13 -29.06 -0.11 2.49
N ASP A 14 -27.97 0.35 3.11
CA ASP A 14 -27.11 -0.51 3.94
C ASP A 14 -27.86 -1.11 5.14
N GLU A 15 -28.64 -0.31 5.87
CA GLU A 15 -29.42 -0.80 7.02
C GLU A 15 -30.56 -1.76 6.59
N THR A 16 -31.13 -1.54 5.40
CA THR A 16 -32.14 -2.44 4.82
C THR A 16 -31.51 -3.78 4.38
N LEU A 17 -30.35 -3.75 3.75
CA LEU A 17 -29.58 -4.96 3.37
C LEU A 17 -29.16 -5.76 4.60
N LYS A 18 -28.68 -5.07 5.65
CA LYS A 18 -28.29 -5.67 6.93
C LYS A 18 -29.45 -6.39 7.62
N ARG A 19 -30.68 -5.91 7.46
CA ARG A 19 -31.90 -6.58 7.96
C ARG A 19 -32.34 -7.76 7.09
N SER A 20 -32.13 -7.69 5.77
CA SER A 20 -32.66 -8.68 4.82
C SER A 20 -31.68 -9.81 4.49
N THR A 21 -30.37 -9.63 4.65
CA THR A 21 -29.36 -10.64 4.31
C THR A 21 -28.14 -10.51 5.23
N SER A 22 -27.87 -11.55 6.03
CA SER A 22 -26.79 -11.55 7.03
C SER A 22 -25.37 -11.44 6.45
N SER A 23 -25.19 -11.56 5.14
CA SER A 23 -23.86 -11.66 4.49
C SER A 23 -23.47 -10.45 3.63
N MET A 24 -24.39 -9.53 3.31
CA MET A 24 -24.12 -8.45 2.36
C MET A 24 -24.28 -7.10 3.06
N ARG A 25 -23.15 -6.40 3.23
CA ARG A 25 -23.08 -5.05 3.79
C ARG A 25 -22.45 -4.15 2.74
N LEU A 26 -22.99 -2.95 2.57
CA LEU A 26 -22.43 -1.90 1.74
C LEU A 26 -22.10 -0.74 2.67
N PRO A 27 -20.95 -0.79 3.38
CA PRO A 27 -20.57 0.24 4.31
C PRO A 27 -20.63 1.60 3.59
N PRO A 28 -21.36 2.59 4.12
CA PRO A 28 -21.48 3.90 3.49
C PRO A 28 -20.11 4.55 3.21
N LEU A 29 -19.11 4.22 4.02
CA LEU A 29 -17.71 4.61 3.82
C LEU A 29 -17.10 4.06 2.52
N ALA A 30 -17.37 2.81 2.16
CA ALA A 30 -16.85 2.21 0.93
C ALA A 30 -17.48 2.86 -0.31
N VAL A 31 -18.78 3.17 -0.24
CA VAL A 31 -19.51 3.87 -1.31
C VAL A 31 -19.02 5.31 -1.44
N GLY A 32 -18.86 6.03 -0.32
CA GLY A 32 -18.31 7.38 -0.31
C GLY A 32 -16.89 7.45 -0.89
N MET A 33 -16.03 6.49 -0.53
CA MET A 33 -14.69 6.37 -1.13
C MET A 33 -14.77 6.09 -2.63
N GLY A 34 -15.61 5.17 -3.08
CA GLY A 34 -15.77 4.86 -4.51
C GLY A 34 -16.31 6.02 -5.35
N MET A 35 -17.17 6.87 -4.79
CA MET A 35 -17.67 8.08 -5.46
C MET A 35 -16.63 9.20 -5.51
N TYR A 36 -15.71 9.25 -4.54
CA TYR A 36 -14.65 10.26 -4.47
C TYR A 36 -13.42 9.89 -5.31
N LEU A 37 -13.19 8.60 -5.55
CA LEU A 37 -11.99 8.13 -6.25
C LEU A 37 -12.14 8.25 -7.78
N PRO A 38 -11.18 8.90 -8.48
CA PRO A 38 -11.14 8.91 -9.93
C PRO A 38 -10.99 7.48 -10.48
N MET A 39 -11.48 7.23 -11.70
CA MET A 39 -11.48 5.88 -12.32
C MET A 39 -10.11 5.18 -12.26
N SER A 40 -9.01 5.94 -12.36
CA SER A 40 -7.65 5.40 -12.23
C SER A 40 -7.39 4.75 -10.87
N LEU A 41 -7.84 5.35 -9.77
CA LEU A 41 -7.70 4.78 -8.42
C LEU A 41 -8.65 3.59 -8.23
N THR A 42 -9.86 3.68 -8.79
CA THR A 42 -10.85 2.61 -8.76
C THR A 42 -10.41 1.36 -9.51
N LEU A 43 -9.51 1.44 -10.49
CA LEU A 43 -8.93 0.28 -11.17
C LEU A 43 -7.72 -0.30 -10.44
N THR A 44 -6.88 0.55 -9.84
CA THR A 44 -5.69 0.10 -9.09
C THR A 44 -6.06 -0.70 -7.84
N ILE A 45 -7.13 -0.32 -7.12
CA ILE A 45 -7.57 -0.99 -5.89
C ILE A 45 -7.96 -2.47 -6.15
N PRO A 46 -8.83 -2.80 -7.12
CA PRO A 46 -9.13 -4.18 -7.50
C PRO A 46 -7.90 -4.96 -7.92
N ILE A 47 -7.02 -4.37 -8.73
CA ILE A 47 -5.78 -5.02 -9.17
C ILE A 47 -4.92 -5.39 -7.95
N GLY A 48 -4.72 -4.45 -7.03
CA GLY A 48 -4.03 -4.69 -5.76
C GLY A 48 -4.70 -5.77 -4.91
N ALA A 49 -6.04 -5.81 -4.86
CA ALA A 49 -6.79 -6.83 -4.15
C ALA A 49 -6.63 -8.23 -4.76
N PHE A 50 -6.58 -8.36 -6.09
CA PHE A 50 -6.30 -9.62 -6.78
C PHE A 50 -4.88 -10.11 -6.48
N ILE A 51 -3.89 -9.22 -6.57
CA ILE A 51 -2.49 -9.55 -6.24
C ILE A 51 -2.37 -9.96 -4.76
N GLY A 52 -3.01 -9.21 -3.86
CA GLY A 52 -3.04 -9.52 -2.43
C GLY A 52 -3.66 -10.88 -2.13
N ARG A 53 -4.75 -11.24 -2.82
CA ARG A 53 -5.39 -12.56 -2.69
C ARG A 53 -4.48 -13.69 -3.16
N TYR A 54 -3.74 -13.48 -4.26
CA TYR A 54 -2.78 -14.44 -4.76
C TYR A 54 -1.60 -14.61 -3.78
N TYR A 55 -1.09 -13.50 -3.25
CA TYR A 55 -0.03 -13.51 -2.24
C TYR A 55 -0.46 -14.21 -0.94
N ASP A 56 -1.68 -13.97 -0.46
CA ASP A 56 -2.24 -14.62 0.75
C ASP A 56 -2.40 -16.14 0.53
N SER A 57 -2.80 -16.55 -0.67
CA SER A 57 -2.90 -17.96 -1.07
C SER A 57 -1.54 -18.65 -1.21
N TRP A 58 -0.50 -17.92 -1.58
CA TRP A 58 0.88 -18.42 -1.62
C TRP A 58 1.51 -18.47 -0.22
N ALA A 59 1.32 -17.43 0.60
CA ALA A 59 1.87 -17.32 1.95
C ALA A 59 1.27 -18.36 2.91
N SER A 60 -0.01 -18.71 2.75
CA SER A 60 -0.70 -19.75 3.52
C SER A 60 -0.18 -21.17 3.27
N ARG A 61 0.52 -21.42 2.14
CA ARG A 61 1.17 -22.72 1.88
C ARG A 61 2.47 -22.91 2.65
N ALA A 62 3.07 -21.84 3.16
CA ALA A 62 4.25 -21.92 4.01
C ALA A 62 3.82 -22.01 5.49
N ALA A 63 3.46 -23.22 5.92
CA ALA A 63 2.74 -23.57 7.15
C ALA A 63 3.41 -23.24 8.51
N VAL A 64 4.47 -22.42 8.55
CA VAL A 64 5.07 -21.91 9.78
C VAL A 64 5.22 -20.40 9.60
N ASP A 65 4.50 -19.61 10.41
CA ASP A 65 4.48 -18.12 10.43
C ASP A 65 3.69 -17.35 9.34
N GLY A 66 2.63 -17.94 8.76
CA GLY A 66 1.77 -17.26 7.78
C GLY A 66 1.17 -15.92 8.27
N ASP A 67 0.61 -15.89 9.49
CA ASP A 67 0.00 -14.69 10.06
C ASP A 67 1.02 -13.57 10.31
N ARG A 68 2.25 -13.92 10.71
CA ARG A 68 3.33 -12.95 10.92
C ARG A 68 3.79 -12.35 9.60
N LYS A 69 3.98 -13.18 8.57
CA LYS A 69 4.36 -12.72 7.21
C LYS A 69 3.31 -11.76 6.64
N LYS A 70 2.03 -12.03 6.88
CA LYS A 70 0.93 -11.14 6.49
C LYS A 70 1.00 -9.79 7.20
N ARG A 71 1.19 -9.78 8.53
CA ARG A 71 1.34 -8.54 9.31
C ARG A 71 2.56 -7.73 8.88
N LEU A 72 3.71 -8.37 8.68
CA LEU A 72 4.93 -7.70 8.20
C LEU A 72 4.75 -7.14 6.78
N GLY A 73 4.07 -7.88 5.89
CA GLY A 73 3.74 -7.39 4.55
C GLY A 73 2.82 -6.17 4.57
N ILE A 74 1.81 -6.15 5.44
CA ILE A 74 0.93 -4.98 5.64
C ILE A 74 1.74 -3.80 6.16
N LEU A 75 2.58 -4.00 7.18
CA LEU A 75 3.43 -2.94 7.75
C LEU A 75 4.37 -2.34 6.70
N LEU A 76 5.02 -3.19 5.91
CA LEU A 76 5.89 -2.77 4.81
C LEU A 76 5.11 -1.94 3.77
N ALA A 77 3.94 -2.43 3.33
CA ALA A 77 3.11 -1.72 2.36
C ALA A 77 2.65 -0.35 2.88
N THR A 78 2.15 -0.29 4.11
CA THR A 78 1.72 0.99 4.73
C THR A 78 2.90 1.95 4.93
N GLY A 79 4.08 1.43 5.29
CA GLY A 79 5.29 2.23 5.42
C GLY A 79 5.76 2.79 4.07
N LEU A 80 5.63 2.03 2.99
CA LEU A 80 5.96 2.47 1.64
C LEU A 80 4.99 3.57 1.14
N ILE A 81 3.68 3.40 1.39
CA ILE A 81 2.64 4.40 1.05
C ILE A 81 2.90 5.73 1.78
N VAL A 82 3.11 5.67 3.10
CA VAL A 82 3.38 6.86 3.91
C VAL A 82 4.74 7.47 3.55
N GLY A 83 5.74 6.63 3.28
CA GLY A 83 7.09 7.04 2.89
C GLY A 83 7.12 7.83 1.59
N GLU A 84 6.36 7.41 0.58
CA GLU A 84 6.20 8.15 -0.68
C GLU A 84 5.61 9.55 -0.43
N SER A 85 4.57 9.63 0.40
CA SER A 85 3.91 10.90 0.74
C SER A 85 4.87 11.86 1.47
N ILE A 86 5.62 11.35 2.46
CA ILE A 86 6.61 12.16 3.19
C ILE A 86 7.72 12.62 2.25
N TYR A 87 8.23 11.74 1.38
CA TYR A 87 9.25 12.08 0.40
C TYR A 87 8.77 13.20 -0.53
N GLY A 88 7.54 13.12 -1.05
CA GLY A 88 6.96 14.15 -1.91
C GLY A 88 6.88 15.52 -1.24
N VAL A 89 6.51 15.57 0.05
CA VAL A 89 6.46 16.82 0.82
C VAL A 89 7.87 17.39 1.05
N ILE A 90 8.83 16.56 1.44
CA ILE A 90 10.23 16.99 1.63
C ILE A 90 10.80 17.51 0.29
N PHE A 91 10.59 16.77 -0.79
CA PHE A 91 11.03 17.14 -2.13
C PHE A 91 10.43 18.47 -2.57
N ALA A 92 9.12 18.67 -2.40
CA ALA A 92 8.46 19.93 -2.70
C ALA A 92 9.01 21.10 -1.88
N GLY A 93 9.34 20.87 -0.60
CA GLY A 93 10.00 21.86 0.25
C GLY A 93 11.38 22.26 -0.27
N ILE A 94 12.18 21.29 -0.74
CA ILE A 94 13.50 21.56 -1.35
C ILE A 94 13.36 22.34 -2.66
N VAL A 95 12.40 21.96 -3.52
CA VAL A 95 12.10 22.68 -4.78
C VAL A 95 11.70 24.12 -4.49
N ALA A 96 10.81 24.34 -3.53
CA ALA A 96 10.37 25.67 -3.12
C ALA A 96 11.51 26.52 -2.53
N GLY A 97 12.41 25.91 -1.75
CA GLY A 97 13.55 26.61 -1.15
C GLY A 97 14.71 26.91 -2.10
N THR A 98 14.90 26.10 -3.14
CA THR A 98 15.98 26.27 -4.11
C THR A 98 15.57 27.04 -5.37
N GLY A 99 14.26 27.18 -5.63
CA GLY A 99 13.73 27.82 -6.84
C GLY A 99 14.05 27.08 -8.14
N LYS A 100 14.56 25.84 -8.05
CA LYS A 100 14.87 24.97 -9.19
C LYS A 100 13.87 23.84 -9.22
N GLU A 101 13.24 23.59 -10.37
CA GLU A 101 12.27 22.50 -10.54
C GLU A 101 12.91 21.10 -10.40
N ALA A 102 14.23 21.00 -10.61
CA ALA A 102 15.02 19.78 -10.43
C ALA A 102 16.26 20.03 -9.53
N PRO A 103 16.09 20.12 -8.20
CA PRO A 103 17.20 20.40 -7.27
C PRO A 103 18.19 19.22 -7.14
N LEU A 104 17.71 18.00 -7.40
CA LEU A 104 18.44 16.74 -7.21
C LEU A 104 18.85 16.06 -8.53
N SER A 105 18.69 16.72 -9.69
CA SER A 105 19.19 16.16 -10.96
C SER A 105 20.70 16.30 -11.04
N ILE A 106 21.42 15.31 -10.49
CA ILE A 106 22.88 15.20 -10.57
C ILE A 106 23.31 14.66 -11.94
N VAL A 107 22.39 14.02 -12.66
CA VAL A 107 22.59 13.43 -13.98
C VAL A 107 21.90 14.35 -15.00
N GLY A 108 22.68 14.98 -15.89
CA GLY A 108 22.14 15.94 -16.88
C GLY A 108 21.20 15.31 -17.91
N ASP A 109 20.55 16.15 -18.73
CA ASP A 109 19.49 15.82 -19.69
C ASP A 109 19.82 14.75 -20.75
N GLY A 110 21.06 14.24 -20.79
CA GLY A 110 21.53 13.23 -21.73
C GLY A 110 21.10 11.79 -21.44
N TYR A 111 20.47 11.55 -20.29
CA TYR A 111 19.93 10.24 -19.90
C TYR A 111 18.40 10.32 -19.89
N GLY A 112 17.77 10.25 -21.05
CA GLY A 112 16.31 10.22 -21.19
C GLY A 112 15.67 8.95 -20.59
N ASP A 113 15.04 8.12 -21.41
CA ASP A 113 14.29 6.93 -20.96
C ASP A 113 15.14 5.89 -20.21
N GLY A 114 16.46 5.88 -20.42
CA GLY A 114 17.38 4.97 -19.74
C GLY A 114 17.44 5.17 -18.22
N ALA A 115 17.36 6.43 -17.75
CA ALA A 115 17.36 6.73 -16.33
C ALA A 115 16.07 6.24 -15.64
N GLN A 116 14.93 6.32 -16.34
CA GLN A 116 13.65 5.84 -15.83
C GLN A 116 13.64 4.32 -15.67
N LEU A 117 14.17 3.58 -16.65
CA LEU A 117 14.28 2.12 -16.56
C LEU A 117 15.20 1.68 -15.42
N VAL A 118 16.34 2.35 -15.23
CA VAL A 118 17.25 2.09 -14.12
C VAL A 118 16.56 2.41 -12.78
N GLY A 119 15.80 3.51 -12.70
CA GLY A 119 15.02 3.87 -11.51
C GLY A 119 14.01 2.78 -11.12
N ILE A 120 13.27 2.25 -12.09
CA ILE A 120 12.33 1.13 -11.87
C ILE A 120 13.10 -0.11 -11.37
N ALA A 121 14.21 -0.47 -12.02
CA ALA A 121 15.01 -1.63 -11.63
C ALA A 121 15.55 -1.51 -10.20
N VAL A 122 16.09 -0.34 -9.85
CA VAL A 122 16.58 -0.06 -8.49
C VAL A 122 15.43 -0.10 -7.48
N PHE A 123 14.27 0.46 -7.80
CA PHE A 123 13.10 0.43 -6.92
C PHE A 123 12.65 -1.00 -6.62
N VAL A 124 12.54 -1.84 -7.66
CA VAL A 124 12.20 -3.26 -7.50
C VAL A 124 13.25 -3.99 -6.67
N ALA A 125 14.54 -3.74 -6.92
CA ALA A 125 15.63 -4.32 -6.15
C ALA A 125 15.60 -3.89 -4.67
N LEU A 126 15.26 -2.62 -4.40
CA LEU A 126 15.11 -2.08 -3.05
C LEU A 126 13.95 -2.74 -2.31
N VAL A 127 12.78 -2.84 -2.94
CA VAL A 127 11.61 -3.51 -2.37
C VAL A 127 11.92 -4.97 -2.06
N PHE A 128 12.55 -5.68 -3.01
CA PHE A 128 12.94 -7.08 -2.82
C PHE A 128 14.01 -7.24 -1.72
N GLY A 129 14.99 -6.34 -1.69
CA GLY A 129 16.04 -6.29 -0.68
C GLY A 129 15.48 -6.03 0.72
N LEU A 130 14.55 -5.08 0.85
CA LEU A 130 13.89 -4.77 2.12
C LEU A 130 13.04 -5.95 2.60
N TYR A 131 12.31 -6.59 1.69
CA TYR A 131 11.54 -7.80 1.99
C TYR A 131 12.45 -8.93 2.50
N ARG A 132 13.56 -9.21 1.80
CA ARG A 132 14.55 -10.21 2.22
C ARG A 132 15.20 -9.85 3.55
N TYR A 133 15.54 -8.58 3.76
CA TYR A 133 16.14 -8.11 5.00
C TYR A 133 15.20 -8.26 6.20
N THR A 134 13.93 -7.86 6.04
CA THR A 134 12.91 -8.03 7.09
C THR A 134 12.63 -9.50 7.37
N GLN A 135 12.63 -10.36 6.35
CA GLN A 135 12.49 -11.81 6.52
C GLN A 135 13.67 -12.40 7.31
N LEU A 136 14.91 -12.05 6.97
CA LEU A 136 16.12 -12.51 7.66
C LEU A 136 16.18 -12.04 9.12
N ARG A 137 15.71 -10.81 9.40
CA ARG A 137 15.70 -10.26 10.76
C ARG A 137 14.62 -10.91 11.63
N SER A 138 13.47 -11.22 11.04
CA SER A 138 12.40 -12.01 11.69
C SER A 138 12.89 -13.37 12.16
N GLU A 139 13.76 -14.05 11.40
CA GLU A 139 14.30 -15.37 11.78
C GLU A 139 15.31 -15.27 12.94
N ARG A 140 16.12 -14.20 12.96
CA ARG A 140 17.14 -13.97 14.00
C ARG A 140 16.56 -13.59 15.36
N ASP A 141 15.57 -12.71 15.39
CA ASP A 141 14.95 -12.29 16.65
C ASP A 141 14.16 -13.45 17.29
N PHE A 142 13.65 -14.38 16.47
CA PHE A 142 12.98 -15.58 16.93
C PHE A 142 13.95 -16.63 17.50
N ALA A 143 15.13 -16.80 16.88
CA ALA A 143 16.19 -17.63 17.42
C ALA A 143 16.67 -17.13 18.79
N ALA A 144 16.76 -15.81 18.97
CA ALA A 144 17.10 -15.18 20.24
C ALA A 144 16.01 -15.37 21.32
N MET A 145 14.72 -15.27 20.98
CA MET A 145 13.61 -15.50 21.92
C MET A 145 13.44 -16.98 22.31
N SER A 146 13.63 -17.94 21.39
CA SER A 146 13.49 -19.37 21.72
C SER A 146 14.67 -19.91 22.54
N GLY A 147 15.83 -19.26 22.46
CA GLY A 147 17.00 -19.56 23.29
C GLY A 147 16.89 -19.05 24.73
N SER A 148 16.01 -18.08 25.01
CA SER A 148 15.78 -17.54 26.36
C SER A 148 14.73 -18.30 27.17
N LEU A 149 14.05 -19.28 26.55
CA LEU A 149 13.03 -20.14 27.19
C LEU A 149 13.53 -21.57 27.48
N LYS A 150 14.84 -21.79 27.38
CA LYS A 150 15.54 -22.99 27.85
C LYS A 150 16.52 -22.59 28.95
#